data_AF-A0A937JE53-F1
#
_entry.id   AF-A0A937JE53-F1
#
_cell.length_a   1.000
_cell.length_b   1.000
_cell.length_c   1.000
_cell.angle_alpha   90.00
_cell.angle_beta   90.00
_cell.angle_gamma   90.00
#
_symmetry.space_group_name_H-M   'P 1'
#
loop_
_entity.id
_entity.type
_entity.pdbx_description
1 polymer ?
#
loop_
_entity_poly.entity_id
_entity_poly.type
_entity_poly.pdbx_seq_one_letter_code
_entity_poly.pdbx_strand_id
1 'polypeptide(L)'
;MAKAKTPGGRRTAGGKGPIAAQTVSVDAPAPKKRTSPVQFFSQVQAEGRKIVWPSRKETWITSVMVFIMVALAAAFFFVVDFGLSAISQRILAIGS
;
A
#
# COMPACT_ATOMS: atom_id res chain seq x y z
N MET A 1 31.03 -26.51 -75.29
CA MET A 1 30.70 -27.50 -74.23
C MET A 1 30.93 -26.84 -72.87
N ALA A 2 29.96 -26.98 -71.96
CA ALA A 2 29.96 -26.69 -70.49
C ALA A 2 30.41 -25.28 -70.01
N LYS A 3 29.56 -24.37 -69.51
CA LYS A 3 28.64 -24.35 -68.33
C LYS A 3 29.35 -24.38 -66.97
N ALA A 4 29.30 -23.26 -66.23
CA ALA A 4 29.08 -23.16 -64.77
C ALA A 4 29.26 -21.68 -64.32
N LYS A 5 28.71 -21.12 -63.22
CA LYS A 5 27.58 -21.40 -62.32
C LYS A 5 27.65 -20.30 -61.24
N THR A 6 26.57 -19.51 -61.08
CA THR A 6 26.07 -18.90 -59.82
C THR A 6 26.72 -17.62 -59.22
N PRO A 7 25.91 -16.71 -58.62
CA PRO A 7 26.27 -15.32 -58.31
C PRO A 7 26.76 -15.14 -56.87
N GLY A 8 27.74 -14.26 -56.68
CA GLY A 8 28.30 -13.91 -55.36
C GLY A 8 27.84 -12.53 -54.90
N GLY A 9 26.72 -12.48 -54.17
CA GLY A 9 26.22 -11.26 -53.55
C GLY A 9 26.73 -11.07 -52.12
N ARG A 10 27.25 -9.86 -51.87
CA ARG A 10 27.17 -9.08 -50.62
C ARG A 10 28.16 -9.41 -49.49
N ARG A 11 29.23 -8.62 -49.44
CA ARG A 11 30.04 -8.25 -48.25
C ARG A 11 30.03 -6.73 -48.18
N THR A 12 29.25 -6.10 -47.30
CA THR A 12 29.56 -5.65 -45.92
C THR A 12 30.68 -4.61 -45.81
N ALA A 13 30.41 -3.62 -44.95
CA ALA A 13 31.25 -2.51 -44.47
C ALA A 13 31.37 -1.33 -45.44
N GLY A 14 31.05 -0.08 -45.09
CA GLY A 14 30.92 0.57 -43.78
C GLY A 14 31.86 1.78 -43.76
N GLY A 15 31.32 3.01 -43.63
CA GLY A 15 32.11 4.18 -43.22
C GLY A 15 31.76 5.55 -43.83
N LYS A 16 31.33 6.45 -42.94
CA LYS A 16 31.58 7.91 -42.86
C LYS A 16 30.73 8.94 -43.65
N GLY A 17 29.76 9.54 -42.94
CA GLY A 17 29.35 10.99 -42.88
C GLY A 17 28.74 11.66 -44.13
N PRO A 18 27.99 12.80 -44.02
CA PRO A 18 27.78 13.70 -42.87
C PRO A 18 26.29 13.94 -42.47
N ILE A 19 26.11 14.24 -41.17
CA ILE A 19 25.17 15.19 -40.55
C ILE A 19 24.37 16.11 -41.51
N ALA A 20 23.14 15.72 -41.86
CA ALA A 20 22.01 16.62 -42.09
C ALA A 20 20.74 15.78 -42.29
N ALA A 21 19.63 16.20 -41.67
CA ALA A 21 18.29 15.63 -41.80
C ALA A 21 17.94 14.37 -40.98
N GLN A 22 18.38 14.28 -39.73
CA GLN A 22 17.56 13.60 -38.72
C GLN A 22 16.64 14.66 -38.10
N THR A 23 15.55 14.96 -38.79
CA THR A 23 14.45 15.73 -38.22
C THR A 23 13.93 14.93 -37.03
N VAL A 24 14.20 15.44 -35.83
CA VAL A 24 13.53 15.03 -34.59
C VAL A 24 12.03 15.11 -34.87
N SER A 25 11.41 13.97 -35.10
CA SER A 25 9.96 13.85 -35.08
C SER A 25 9.55 14.21 -33.66
N VAL A 26 9.15 15.46 -33.45
CA VAL A 26 8.41 15.85 -32.27
C VAL A 26 7.10 15.11 -32.34
N ASP A 27 7.06 13.93 -31.70
CA ASP A 27 5.82 13.21 -31.46
C ASP A 27 4.87 14.16 -30.70
N ALA A 28 3.71 14.39 -31.31
CA ALA A 28 2.66 15.23 -30.78
C ALA A 28 2.36 14.85 -29.31
N PRO A 29 2.07 15.83 -28.42
CA PRO A 29 1.77 15.52 -27.04
C PRO A 29 0.49 14.66 -27.00
N ALA A 30 0.66 13.37 -26.75
CA ALA A 30 -0.44 12.44 -26.59
C ALA A 30 -1.40 13.01 -25.54
N PRO A 31 -2.73 13.00 -25.79
CA PRO A 31 -3.70 13.54 -24.85
C PRO A 31 -3.48 12.84 -23.51
N LYS A 32 -3.21 13.63 -22.48
CA LYS A 32 -3.02 13.19 -21.10
C LYS A 32 -4.29 12.43 -20.69
N LYS A 33 -4.30 11.11 -20.91
CA LYS A 33 -5.43 10.25 -20.56
C LYS A 33 -5.62 10.42 -19.08
N ARG A 34 -6.72 11.08 -18.70
CA ARG A 34 -7.17 11.18 -17.32
C ARG A 34 -7.06 9.78 -16.75
N THR A 35 -6.33 9.66 -15.64
CA THR A 35 -6.13 8.40 -14.93
C THR A 35 -7.45 7.67 -14.91
N SER A 36 -7.53 6.59 -15.68
CA SER A 36 -8.78 5.85 -15.83
C SER A 36 -9.04 5.13 -14.51
N PRO A 37 -10.30 4.88 -14.12
CA PRO A 37 -10.62 4.10 -12.92
C PRO A 37 -9.79 2.82 -12.79
N VAL A 38 -9.49 2.18 -13.93
CA VAL A 38 -8.64 0.98 -14.03
C VAL A 38 -7.17 1.23 -13.64
N GLN A 39 -6.58 2.38 -14.01
CA GLN A 39 -5.21 2.76 -13.62
C GLN A 39 -5.09 3.17 -12.14
N PHE A 40 -6.17 3.68 -11.54
CA PHE A 40 -6.17 3.96 -10.11
C PHE A 40 -6.07 2.69 -9.25
N PHE A 41 -6.73 1.60 -9.63
CA PHE A 41 -6.63 0.33 -8.89
C PHE A 41 -5.22 -0.25 -8.92
N SER A 42 -4.50 -0.14 -10.05
CA SER A 42 -3.11 -0.60 -10.13
C SER A 42 -2.17 0.27 -9.29
N GLN A 43 -2.40 1.58 -9.23
CA GLN A 43 -1.68 2.49 -8.33
C GLN A 43 -1.98 2.18 -6.86
N VAL A 44 -3.25 1.93 -6.48
CA VAL A 44 -3.64 1.58 -5.12
C VAL A 44 -3.06 0.23 -4.69
N GLN A 45 -2.99 -0.77 -5.57
CA GLN A 45 -2.27 -2.01 -5.24
C GLN A 45 -0.76 -1.78 -5.09
N ALA A 46 -0.15 -0.96 -5.94
CA ALA A 46 1.27 -0.64 -5.83
C ALA A 46 1.61 0.09 -4.52
N GLU A 47 0.75 1.00 -4.07
CA GLU A 47 0.86 1.67 -2.76
C GLU A 47 0.49 0.74 -1.59
N GLY A 48 -0.53 -0.11 -1.77
CA GLY A 48 -0.98 -1.07 -0.77
C GLY A 48 0.09 -2.11 -0.41
N ARG A 49 0.96 -2.47 -1.36
CA ARG A 49 2.13 -3.34 -1.11
C ARG A 49 3.19 -2.72 -0.20
N LYS A 50 3.18 -1.38 -0.02
CA LYS A 50 4.06 -0.69 0.93
C LYS A 50 3.51 -0.71 2.35
N ILE A 51 2.24 -1.08 2.52
CA ILE A 51 1.60 -1.19 3.83
C ILE A 51 2.05 -2.50 4.47
N VAL A 52 2.92 -2.39 5.48
CA VAL A 52 3.27 -3.52 6.33
C VAL A 52 2.12 -3.68 7.32
N TRP A 53 1.25 -4.67 7.08
CA TRP A 53 0.19 -5.01 8.01
C TRP A 53 0.78 -5.67 9.26
N PRO A 54 0.32 -5.27 10.46
CA PRO A 54 0.83 -5.82 11.71
C PRO A 54 0.61 -7.33 11.74
N SER A 55 1.61 -8.05 12.23
CA SER A 55 1.46 -9.49 12.44
C SER A 55 0.41 -9.76 13.52
N ARG A 56 -0.24 -10.92 13.45
CA ARG A 56 -1.25 -11.35 14.44
C ARG A 56 -0.68 -11.35 15.87
N LYS A 57 0.65 -11.51 16.01
CA LYS A 57 1.38 -11.42 17.28
C LYS A 57 1.47 -9.98 17.79
N GLU A 58 1.80 -9.01 16.95
CA GLU A 58 1.87 -7.59 17.31
C GLU A 58 0.50 -7.03 17.72
N THR A 59 -0.56 -7.41 16.98
CA THR A 59 -1.94 -7.05 17.34
C THR A 59 -2.29 -7.61 18.71
N TRP A 60 -1.99 -8.89 18.95
CA TRP A 60 -2.29 -9.53 20.24
C TRP A 60 -1.57 -8.86 21.40
N ILE A 61 -0.27 -8.57 21.26
CA ILE A 61 0.53 -7.92 22.31
C ILE A 61 -0.03 -6.54 22.63
N THR A 62 -0.33 -5.74 21.61
CA THR A 62 -0.91 -4.39 21.79
C THR A 62 -2.28 -4.46 22.45
N SER A 63 -3.13 -5.40 22.04
CA SER A 63 -4.44 -5.63 22.66
C SER A 63 -4.32 -6.06 24.11
N VAL A 64 -3.40 -6.97 24.45
CA VAL A 64 -3.20 -7.43 25.84
C VAL A 64 -2.71 -6.29 26.73
N MET A 65 -1.78 -5.46 26.25
CA MET A 65 -1.31 -4.29 26.99
C MET A 65 -2.49 -3.35 27.35
N VAL A 66 -3.36 -3.06 26.38
CA VAL A 66 -4.55 -2.23 26.63
C VAL A 66 -5.54 -2.96 27.53
N PHE A 67 -5.72 -4.27 27.34
CA PHE A 67 -6.65 -5.09 28.13
C PHE A 67 -6.28 -5.09 29.62
N ILE A 68 -4.99 -5.14 29.95
CA ILE A 68 -4.52 -5.05 31.34
C ILE A 68 -4.93 -3.70 31.95
N MET A 69 -4.70 -2.59 31.26
CA MET A 69 -5.11 -1.25 31.73
C MET A 69 -6.63 -1.17 31.94
N VAL A 70 -7.41 -1.69 30.99
CA VAL A 70 -8.87 -1.72 31.08
C VAL A 70 -9.34 -2.60 32.24
N ALA A 71 -8.70 -3.75 32.46
CA ALA A 71 -9.03 -4.64 33.57
C ALA A 71 -8.76 -3.98 34.93
N LEU A 72 -7.66 -3.25 35.08
CA LEU A 72 -7.35 -2.49 36.29
C LEU A 72 -8.37 -1.37 36.54
N ALA A 73 -8.73 -0.61 35.49
CA ALA A 73 -9.75 0.43 35.58
C ALA A 73 -11.14 -0.16 35.93
N ALA A 74 -11.51 -1.29 35.31
CA ALA A 74 -12.75 -1.99 35.60
C ALA A 74 -12.80 -2.50 37.05
N ALA A 75 -11.70 -3.04 37.57
CA ALA A 75 -11.60 -3.45 38.97
C ALA A 75 -11.76 -2.26 39.93
N PHE A 76 -11.14 -1.12 39.62
CA PHE A 76 -11.32 0.11 40.40
C PHE A 76 -12.78 0.58 40.41
N PHE A 77 -13.41 0.70 39.24
CA PHE A 77 -14.81 1.11 39.16
C PHE A 77 -15.72 0.14 39.90
N PHE A 78 -15.52 -1.18 39.74
CA PHE A 78 -16.29 -2.18 40.48
C PHE A 78 -16.26 -1.96 42.00
N VAL A 79 -15.10 -1.67 42.58
CA VAL A 79 -14.97 -1.38 44.02
C VAL A 79 -15.70 -0.09 44.39
N VAL A 80 -15.57 0.95 43.57
CA VAL A 80 -16.25 2.24 43.79
C VAL A 80 -17.76 2.07 43.72
N ASP A 81 -18.27 1.41 42.68
CA ASP A 81 -19.69 1.14 42.48
C ASP A 81 -20.27 0.31 43.64
N PHE A 82 -19.52 -0.69 44.10
CA PHE A 82 -19.90 -1.48 45.28
C PHE A 82 -19.96 -0.62 46.55
N GLY A 83 -18.95 0.23 46.77
CA GLY A 83 -18.91 1.14 47.91
C GLY A 83 -20.04 2.16 47.89
N LEU A 84 -20.30 2.79 46.75
CA LEU A 84 -21.40 3.73 46.56
C LEU A 84 -22.76 3.07 46.78
N SER A 85 -22.94 1.84 46.28
CA SER A 85 -24.18 1.08 46.49
C SER A 85 -24.39 0.77 47.97
N ALA A 86 -23.34 0.34 48.68
CA ALA A 86 -23.41 0.08 50.12
C ALA A 86 -23.75 1.35 50.90
N ILE A 87 -23.11 2.48 50.59
CA ILE A 87 -23.38 3.77 51.25
C ILE A 87 -24.81 4.24 50.97
N SER A 88 -25.28 4.14 49.73
CA SER A 88 -26.64 4.50 49.35
C SER A 88 -27.69 3.71 50.14
N GLN A 89 -27.48 2.39 50.28
CA GLN A 89 -28.36 1.54 51.11
C GLN A 89 -28.36 1.97 52.58
N ARG A 90 -27.20 2.34 53.14
CA ARG A 90 -27.12 2.82 54.52
C ARG A 90 -27.85 4.15 54.71
N ILE A 91 -27.78 5.06 53.74
CA ILE A 91 -28.49 6.34 53.79
C ILE A 91 -30.00 6.13 53.70
N LEU A 92 -30.47 5.27 52.79
CA LEU A 92 -31.90 5.01 52.64
C LEU A 92 -32.49 4.31 53.87
N ALA A 93 -31.71 3.41 54.48
CA ALA A 93 -32.08 2.71 55.72
C ALA A 93 -32.10 3.61 56.98
N ILE A 94 -31.53 4.82 56.93
CA ILE A 94 -31.62 5.81 58.01
C ILE A 94 -32.94 6.60 57.95
N GLY A 95 -33.53 6.73 56.75
CA GLY A 95 -34.77 7.48 56.53
C GLY A 95 -36.06 6.65 56.52
N SER A 96 -35.94 5.31 56.54
CA SER A 96 -37.04 4.35 56.73
C SER A 96 -37.08 3.84 58.17
#